data_AF-A0A669E390-F1
#
_entry.id   AF-A0A669E390-F1
#
_cell.length_a   1.000
_cell.length_b   1.000
_cell.length_c   1.000
_cell.angle_alpha   90.00
_cell.angle_beta   90.00
_cell.angle_gamma   90.00
#
_symmetry.space_group_name_H-M   'P 1'
#
loop_
_entity.id
_entity.type
_entity.pdbx_description
1 polymer ?
#
loop_
_entity_poly.entity_id
_entity_poly.type
_entity_poly.pdbx_seq_one_letter_code
_entity_poly.pdbx_strand_id
1 'polypeptide(L)'
;MASYNLRYSKRKKTAKTSGHLHISATRNMADGKEELPINKLLNAIKETKEDLTNHIDKKTADIQTTLTKIESSLNALSEQVEEMEARVSANEDDIKDAHNRVDKMDKLTTQLKDKIDDLENRSRRSNLRILNIPEQAEGRDAVGFLEKFIPQILGNDNFTSHITLERAHRVGKKSDRPRPLIAKFLNFRDKEKVLRLARSRGEMTYENRKISFFPDYSADLQRRRDEFRDVKQRLREKEIEYALMYPAQLRVRHQGSIKIFSTPAEAQRYLKDLPNV
;
A
#
# COMPACT_ATOMS: atom_id res chain seq x y z
N MET A 1 -0.86 5.91 -14.83
CA MET A 1 -0.49 6.54 -16.10
C MET A 1 -1.63 6.35 -17.09
N ALA A 2 -2.59 7.28 -17.13
CA ALA A 2 -3.71 7.24 -18.07
C ALA A 2 -3.49 8.32 -19.15
N SER A 3 -3.29 7.86 -20.38
CA SER A 3 -2.92 8.65 -21.54
C SER A 3 -4.12 9.45 -22.05
N TYR A 4 -4.01 10.78 -22.06
CA TYR A 4 -4.99 11.68 -22.69
C TYR A 4 -4.91 11.55 -24.22
N ASN A 5 -6.01 11.13 -24.84
CA ASN A 5 -6.19 11.12 -26.29
C ASN A 5 -6.62 12.52 -26.77
N LEU A 6 -5.69 13.28 -27.35
CA LEU A 6 -6.00 14.53 -28.05
C LEU A 6 -6.42 14.21 -29.50
N ARG A 7 -7.72 14.33 -29.81
CA ARG A 7 -8.23 14.27 -31.19
C ARG A 7 -7.97 15.60 -31.89
N TYR A 8 -6.94 15.64 -32.74
CA TYR A 8 -6.75 16.72 -33.72
C TYR A 8 -7.77 16.58 -34.87
N SER A 9 -8.73 17.50 -34.96
CA SER A 9 -9.60 17.64 -36.14
C SER A 9 -8.96 18.58 -37.15
N LYS A 10 -8.58 18.04 -38.32
CA LYS A 10 -7.96 18.75 -39.44
C LYS A 10 -8.95 19.76 -40.04
N ARG A 11 -8.62 21.05 -39.99
CA ARG A 11 -9.31 22.12 -40.72
C ARG A 11 -9.00 21.99 -42.22
N LYS A 12 -10.03 21.71 -43.04
CA LYS A 12 -9.96 21.72 -44.51
C LYS A 12 -9.55 23.12 -44.99
N LYS A 13 -8.44 23.22 -45.73
CA LYS A 13 -8.09 24.41 -46.53
C LYS A 13 -9.01 24.45 -47.76
N THR A 14 -9.92 25.40 -47.82
CA THR A 14 -10.62 25.75 -49.05
C THR A 14 -9.76 26.74 -49.84
N ALA A 15 -9.40 26.35 -51.05
CA ALA A 15 -8.67 27.17 -52.00
C ALA A 15 -9.57 28.35 -52.44
N LYS A 16 -9.09 29.59 -52.23
CA LYS A 16 -9.65 30.76 -52.91
C LYS A 16 -9.05 30.81 -54.32
N THR A 17 -9.86 30.46 -55.30
CA THR A 17 -9.62 30.77 -56.73
C THR A 17 -9.64 32.28 -56.91
N SER A 18 -8.47 32.86 -57.16
CA SER A 18 -8.31 34.22 -57.67
C SER A 18 -8.79 34.23 -59.13
N GLY A 19 -10.02 34.72 -59.35
CA GLY A 19 -10.53 34.99 -60.69
C GLY A 19 -9.81 36.20 -61.27
N HIS A 20 -8.77 35.96 -62.06
CA HIS A 20 -8.08 36.98 -62.84
C HIS A 20 -9.01 37.45 -63.96
N LEU A 21 -9.59 38.65 -63.83
CA LEU A 21 -10.29 39.30 -64.93
C LEU A 21 -9.25 39.76 -65.97
N HIS A 22 -9.23 39.07 -67.10
CA HIS A 22 -8.42 39.37 -68.27
C HIS A 22 -9.14 40.47 -69.06
N ILE A 23 -8.70 41.72 -68.96
CA ILE A 23 -9.16 42.80 -69.84
C ILE A 23 -8.21 42.84 -71.05
N SER A 24 -8.66 42.26 -72.16
CA SER A 24 -8.01 42.37 -73.46
C SER A 24 -8.31 43.75 -74.07
N ALA A 25 -7.32 44.64 -74.10
CA ALA A 25 -7.38 45.89 -74.84
C ALA A 25 -6.76 45.69 -76.24
N THR A 26 -7.61 45.51 -77.26
CA THR A 26 -7.19 45.66 -78.66
C THR A 26 -7.30 47.12 -79.07
N ARG A 27 -6.12 47.72 -79.27
CA ARG A 27 -5.83 49.04 -79.83
C ARG A 27 -6.34 49.10 -81.28
N ASN A 28 -7.21 50.05 -81.60
CA ASN A 28 -7.31 50.61 -82.94
C ASN A 28 -6.88 52.08 -82.86
N MET A 29 -5.74 52.37 -83.48
CA MET A 29 -5.21 53.71 -83.66
C MET A 29 -6.04 54.39 -84.74
N ALA A 30 -6.89 55.33 -84.35
CA ALA A 30 -7.34 56.41 -85.21
C ALA A 30 -6.96 57.72 -84.52
N ASP A 31 -6.16 58.46 -85.27
CA ASP A 31 -5.74 59.85 -85.18
C ASP A 31 -6.46 60.74 -84.16
N GLY A 32 -5.66 61.58 -83.49
CA GLY A 32 -6.10 62.52 -82.47
C GLY A 32 -5.50 62.22 -81.10
N LYS A 33 -4.66 63.13 -80.61
CA LYS A 33 -4.40 63.24 -79.18
C LYS A 33 -5.72 63.66 -78.49
N GLU A 34 -6.68 62.76 -78.37
CA GLU A 34 -7.70 62.90 -77.34
C GLU A 34 -6.99 62.63 -76.02
N GLU A 35 -6.44 63.70 -75.44
CA GLU A 35 -6.25 63.74 -73.99
C GLU A 35 -7.57 63.24 -73.40
N LEU A 36 -7.55 62.05 -72.77
CA LEU A 36 -8.70 61.53 -72.04
C LEU A 36 -9.23 62.71 -71.22
N PRO A 37 -10.44 63.21 -71.49
CA PRO A 37 -10.87 64.48 -70.94
C PRO A 37 -10.74 64.34 -69.44
N ILE A 38 -9.99 65.26 -68.82
CA ILE A 38 -9.58 65.19 -67.42
C ILE A 38 -10.78 64.80 -66.52
N ASN A 39 -11.99 65.24 -66.88
CA ASN A 39 -13.27 64.88 -66.27
C ASN A 39 -13.60 63.37 -66.21
N LYS A 40 -13.31 62.57 -67.25
CA LYS A 40 -13.52 61.10 -67.22
C LYS A 40 -12.56 60.43 -66.23
N LEU A 41 -11.30 60.88 -66.19
CA LEU A 41 -10.29 60.38 -65.25
C LEU A 41 -10.65 60.77 -63.81
N LEU A 42 -11.14 61.99 -63.61
CA LEU A 42 -11.61 62.50 -62.32
C LEU A 42 -12.83 61.74 -61.79
N ASN A 43 -13.76 61.36 -62.68
CA ASN A 43 -14.92 60.54 -62.32
C ASN A 43 -14.53 59.10 -61.96
N ALA A 44 -13.62 58.47 -62.71
CA ALA A 44 -13.10 57.14 -62.38
C ALA A 44 -12.33 57.13 -61.04
N ILE A 45 -11.58 58.21 -60.74
CA ILE A 45 -10.93 58.39 -59.44
C ILE A 45 -11.96 58.57 -58.32
N LYS A 46 -13.05 59.30 -58.56
CA LYS A 46 -14.15 59.42 -57.59
C LYS A 46 -14.84 58.08 -57.33
N GLU A 47 -15.19 57.34 -58.37
CA GLU A 47 -15.80 56.00 -58.25
C GLU A 47 -14.88 55.04 -57.50
N THR A 48 -13.60 54.94 -57.89
CA THR A 48 -12.64 54.06 -57.21
C THR A 48 -12.38 54.48 -55.76
N LYS A 49 -12.39 55.79 -55.46
CA LYS A 49 -12.34 56.28 -54.08
C LYS A 49 -13.58 55.85 -53.31
N GLU A 50 -14.79 56.04 -53.85
CA GLU A 50 -16.04 55.61 -53.20
C GLU A 50 -16.07 54.10 -52.95
N ASP A 51 -15.72 53.29 -53.96
CA ASP A 51 -15.64 51.84 -53.83
C ASP A 51 -14.62 51.40 -52.76
N LEU A 52 -13.44 52.03 -52.72
CA LEU A 52 -12.43 51.76 -51.71
C LEU A 52 -12.91 52.16 -50.31
N THR A 53 -13.60 53.30 -50.20
CA THR A 53 -14.15 53.79 -48.92
C THR A 53 -15.21 52.82 -48.42
N ASN A 54 -16.16 52.42 -49.28
CA ASN A 54 -17.20 51.43 -48.98
C ASN A 54 -16.60 50.06 -48.59
N HIS A 55 -15.55 49.62 -49.28
CA HIS A 55 -14.86 48.38 -48.94
C HIS A 55 -14.15 48.46 -47.58
N ILE A 56 -13.49 49.59 -47.28
CA ILE A 56 -12.85 49.84 -45.98
C ILE A 56 -13.90 49.87 -44.87
N ASP A 57 -15.01 50.58 -45.06
CA ASP A 57 -16.09 50.65 -44.05
C ASP A 57 -16.69 49.27 -43.79
N LYS A 58 -16.95 48.49 -44.85
CA LYS A 58 -17.43 47.11 -44.72
C LYS A 58 -16.43 46.23 -43.96
N LYS A 59 -15.14 46.31 -44.28
CA LYS A 59 -14.10 45.54 -43.57
C LYS A 59 -13.92 45.98 -42.12
N THR A 60 -14.05 47.27 -41.85
CA THR A 60 -13.98 47.83 -40.50
C THR A 60 -15.17 47.35 -39.68
N ALA A 61 -16.37 47.34 -40.26
CA ALA A 61 -17.56 46.76 -39.64
C ALA A 61 -17.40 45.26 -39.38
N ASP A 62 -16.94 44.48 -40.36
CA ASP A 62 -16.65 43.04 -40.20
C ASP A 62 -15.67 42.82 -39.03
N ILE A 63 -14.57 43.58 -38.98
CA ILE A 63 -13.57 43.50 -37.89
C ILE A 63 -14.21 43.83 -36.54
N GLN A 64 -14.99 44.91 -36.46
CA GLN A 64 -15.68 45.31 -35.23
C GLN A 64 -16.60 44.19 -34.72
N THR A 65 -17.36 43.54 -35.62
CA THR A 65 -18.22 42.41 -35.23
C THR A 65 -17.44 41.18 -34.78
N THR A 66 -16.24 40.95 -35.31
CA THR A 66 -15.39 39.84 -34.84
C THR A 66 -14.75 40.15 -33.49
N LEU A 67 -14.34 41.41 -33.26
CA LEU A 67 -13.78 41.84 -31.97
C LEU A 67 -14.81 41.71 -30.86
N THR A 68 -16.06 42.14 -31.07
CA THR A 68 -17.12 41.99 -30.06
C THR A 68 -17.43 40.53 -29.73
N LYS A 69 -17.38 39.62 -30.72
CA LYS A 69 -17.53 38.17 -30.49
C LYS A 69 -16.35 37.57 -29.72
N ILE A 70 -15.14 38.05 -29.98
CA ILE A 70 -13.94 37.63 -29.23
C ILE A 70 -14.05 38.10 -27.78
N GLU A 71 -14.41 39.36 -27.56
CA GLU A 71 -14.61 39.94 -26.23
C GLU A 71 -15.67 39.16 -25.44
N SER A 72 -16.82 38.86 -26.03
CA SER A 72 -17.84 38.03 -25.37
C SER A 72 -17.33 36.62 -25.04
N SER A 73 -16.54 36.02 -25.92
CA SER A 73 -15.96 34.69 -25.69
C SER A 73 -14.90 34.71 -24.60
N LEU A 74 -14.11 35.78 -24.50
CA LEU A 74 -13.11 35.98 -23.45
C LEU A 74 -13.75 36.18 -22.08
N ASN A 75 -14.83 36.95 -22.00
CA ASN A 75 -15.58 37.13 -20.75
C ASN A 75 -16.18 35.79 -20.27
N ALA A 76 -16.81 35.04 -21.17
CA ALA A 76 -17.34 33.72 -20.83
C ALA A 76 -16.23 32.73 -20.40
N LEU A 77 -15.04 32.81 -21.01
CA LEU A 77 -13.91 31.98 -20.60
C LEU A 77 -13.38 32.40 -19.23
N SER A 78 -13.34 33.71 -18.93
CA SER A 78 -12.93 34.22 -17.62
C SER A 78 -13.84 33.69 -16.52
N GLU A 79 -15.16 33.76 -16.72
CA GLU A 79 -16.15 33.22 -15.77
C GLU A 79 -15.97 31.71 -15.55
N GLN A 80 -15.73 30.93 -16.62
CA GLN A 80 -15.47 29.50 -16.50
C GLN A 80 -14.17 29.17 -15.75
N VAL A 81 -13.13 29.99 -15.94
CA VAL A 81 -11.85 29.82 -15.23
C VAL A 81 -12.05 30.11 -13.74
N GLU A 82 -12.73 31.18 -13.37
CA GLU A 82 -13.03 31.51 -11.97
C GLU A 82 -13.84 30.40 -11.29
N GLU A 83 -14.87 29.85 -11.97
CA GLU A 83 -15.63 28.72 -11.44
C GLU A 83 -14.75 27.47 -11.26
N MET A 84 -13.89 27.20 -12.23
CA MET A 84 -12.97 26.05 -12.16
C MET A 84 -11.95 26.21 -11.04
N GLU A 85 -11.39 27.40 -10.84
CA GLU A 85 -10.47 27.70 -9.74
C GLU A 85 -11.15 27.50 -8.38
N ALA A 86 -12.37 28.00 -8.21
CA ALA A 86 -13.14 27.78 -7.00
C ALA A 86 -13.41 26.29 -6.72
N ARG A 87 -13.78 25.53 -7.75
CA ARG A 87 -13.98 24.07 -7.65
C ARG A 87 -12.69 23.31 -7.36
N VAL A 88 -11.56 23.73 -7.93
CA VAL A 88 -10.25 23.13 -7.65
C VAL A 88 -9.86 23.38 -6.20
N SER A 89 -10.00 24.61 -5.71
CA SER A 89 -9.72 24.94 -4.31
C SER A 89 -10.58 24.11 -3.35
N ALA A 90 -11.88 23.96 -3.62
CA ALA A 90 -12.76 23.13 -2.80
C ALA A 90 -12.35 21.65 -2.82
N ASN A 91 -11.98 21.12 -4.01
CA ASN A 91 -11.51 19.75 -4.13
C ASN A 91 -10.17 19.53 -3.41
N GLU A 92 -9.26 20.50 -3.42
CA GLU A 92 -7.99 20.41 -2.71
C GLU A 92 -8.20 20.31 -1.19
N ASP A 93 -9.13 21.09 -0.65
CA ASP A 93 -9.53 21.01 0.76
C ASP A 93 -10.18 19.66 1.09
N ASP A 94 -11.11 19.18 0.26
CA ASP A 94 -11.75 17.86 0.42
C ASP A 94 -10.72 16.71 0.38
N ILE A 95 -9.75 16.78 -0.52
CA ILE A 95 -8.66 15.79 -0.64
C ILE A 95 -7.80 15.80 0.63
N LYS A 96 -7.47 16.98 1.15
CA LYS A 96 -6.69 17.12 2.38
C LYS A 96 -7.44 16.52 3.58
N ASP A 97 -8.73 16.78 3.68
CA ASP A 97 -9.57 16.23 4.74
C ASP A 97 -9.74 14.72 4.62
N ALA A 98 -9.88 14.20 3.40
CA ALA A 98 -9.89 12.76 3.13
C ALA A 98 -8.58 12.09 3.57
N HIS A 99 -7.43 12.68 3.23
CA HIS A 99 -6.12 12.19 3.66
C HIS A 99 -5.99 12.16 5.19
N ASN A 100 -6.39 13.24 5.86
CA ASN A 100 -6.37 13.31 7.32
C ASN A 100 -7.24 12.22 7.97
N ARG A 101 -8.38 11.88 7.35
CA ARG A 101 -9.27 10.81 7.83
C ARG A 101 -8.65 9.43 7.60
N VAL A 102 -8.02 9.19 6.45
CA VAL A 102 -7.31 7.94 6.16
C VAL A 102 -6.19 7.73 7.17
N ASP A 103 -5.35 8.74 7.42
CA ASP A 103 -4.25 8.66 8.40
C ASP A 103 -4.75 8.33 9.81
N LYS A 104 -5.89 8.92 10.23
CA LYS A 104 -6.52 8.61 11.52
C LYS A 104 -7.04 7.16 11.55
N MET A 105 -7.65 6.70 10.47
CA MET A 105 -8.14 5.32 10.35
C MET A 105 -7.00 4.29 10.36
N ASP A 106 -5.88 4.57 9.70
CA ASP A 106 -4.71 3.68 9.69
C ASP A 106 -4.07 3.58 11.08
N LYS A 107 -3.95 4.70 11.79
CA LYS A 107 -3.49 4.73 13.19
C LYS A 107 -4.40 3.91 14.09
N LEU A 108 -5.72 4.11 13.99
CA LEU A 108 -6.70 3.35 14.78
C LEU A 108 -6.66 1.86 14.45
N THR A 109 -6.56 1.52 13.17
CA THR A 109 -6.48 0.12 12.72
C THR A 109 -5.24 -0.57 13.27
N THR A 110 -4.10 0.12 13.30
CA THR A 110 -2.86 -0.40 13.89
C THR A 110 -3.02 -0.63 15.40
N GLN A 111 -3.56 0.36 16.13
CA GLN A 111 -3.82 0.24 17.56
C GLN A 111 -4.79 -0.91 17.90
N LEU A 112 -5.83 -1.09 17.08
CA LEU A 112 -6.79 -2.18 17.27
C LEU A 112 -6.17 -3.54 17.00
N LYS A 113 -5.34 -3.68 15.96
CA LYS A 113 -4.58 -4.91 15.68
C LYS A 113 -3.67 -5.27 16.84
N ASP A 114 -2.91 -4.30 17.36
CA ASP A 114 -2.02 -4.52 18.50
C ASP A 114 -2.79 -4.92 19.77
N LYS A 115 -3.94 -4.28 20.02
CA LYS A 115 -4.80 -4.62 21.17
C LYS A 115 -5.41 -6.01 21.03
N ILE A 116 -5.85 -6.42 19.83
CA ILE A 116 -6.39 -7.75 19.58
C ILE A 116 -5.31 -8.82 19.80
N ASP A 117 -4.11 -8.61 19.27
CA ASP A 117 -2.99 -9.53 19.44
C ASP A 117 -2.60 -9.69 20.91
N ASP A 118 -2.55 -8.59 21.66
CA ASP A 118 -2.25 -8.60 23.10
C ASP A 118 -3.35 -9.31 23.92
N LEU A 119 -4.64 -9.06 23.62
CA LEU A 119 -5.75 -9.76 24.27
C LEU A 119 -5.75 -11.26 23.97
N GLU A 120 -5.50 -11.63 22.71
CA GLU A 120 -5.41 -13.02 22.30
C GLU A 120 -4.27 -13.74 23.04
N ASN A 121 -3.07 -13.14 23.10
CA ASN A 121 -1.94 -13.73 23.80
C ASN A 121 -2.13 -13.80 25.32
N ARG A 122 -2.82 -12.82 25.93
CA ARG A 122 -3.20 -12.90 27.35
C ARG A 122 -4.16 -14.05 27.62
N SER A 123 -5.15 -14.25 26.75
CA SER A 123 -6.10 -15.36 26.84
C SER A 123 -5.42 -16.73 26.68
N ARG A 124 -4.44 -16.82 25.77
CA ARG A 124 -3.65 -18.04 25.52
C ARG A 124 -2.48 -18.23 26.50
N ARG A 125 -2.26 -17.33 27.45
CA ARG A 125 -1.07 -17.34 28.30
C ARG A 125 -0.92 -18.60 29.15
N SER A 126 -2.02 -19.24 29.54
CA SER A 126 -2.05 -20.51 30.27
C SER A 126 -2.18 -21.75 29.37
N ASN A 127 -2.19 -21.56 28.05
CA ASN A 127 -2.25 -22.65 27.08
C ASN A 127 -0.84 -23.20 26.81
N LEU A 128 -0.78 -24.52 26.65
CA LEU A 128 0.37 -25.29 26.23
C LEU A 128 0.03 -26.01 24.93
N ARG A 129 0.93 -25.95 23.96
CA ARG A 129 0.82 -26.65 22.68
C ARG A 129 1.77 -27.83 22.68
N ILE A 130 1.22 -29.03 22.50
CA ILE A 130 1.97 -30.29 22.50
C ILE A 130 1.94 -30.88 21.10
N LEU A 131 3.11 -31.20 20.56
CA LEU A 131 3.26 -31.75 19.21
C LEU A 131 3.55 -33.25 19.24
N ASN A 132 3.16 -33.92 18.15
CA ASN A 132 3.49 -35.31 17.82
C ASN A 132 2.92 -36.39 18.75
N ILE A 133 1.93 -36.08 19.58
CA ILE A 133 1.14 -37.11 20.27
C ILE A 133 0.36 -37.90 19.21
N PRO A 134 0.52 -39.24 19.11
CA PRO A 134 -0.23 -40.10 18.18
C PRO A 134 -1.72 -39.82 18.23
N GLU A 135 -2.40 -39.78 17.09
CA GLU A 135 -3.86 -39.59 17.06
C GLU A 135 -4.55 -40.71 17.83
N GLN A 136 -5.61 -40.38 18.58
CA GLN A 136 -6.38 -41.30 19.42
C GLN A 136 -5.68 -41.82 20.69
N ALA A 137 -4.42 -41.46 20.95
CA ALA A 137 -3.75 -41.85 22.21
C ALA A 137 -4.47 -41.30 23.45
N GLU A 138 -5.13 -40.16 23.32
CA GLU A 138 -5.93 -39.54 24.38
C GLU A 138 -7.29 -40.22 24.64
N GLY A 139 -7.75 -41.07 23.72
CA GLY A 139 -9.08 -41.66 23.79
C GLY A 139 -10.20 -40.62 23.82
N ARG A 140 -11.17 -40.81 24.73
CA ARG A 140 -12.33 -39.90 24.89
C ARG A 140 -12.06 -38.74 25.85
N ASP A 141 -11.03 -38.84 26.68
CA ASP A 141 -10.71 -37.86 27.73
C ASP A 141 -9.29 -37.31 27.56
N ALA A 142 -9.19 -36.23 26.78
CA ALA A 142 -7.93 -35.54 26.56
C ALA A 142 -7.38 -34.85 27.81
N VAL A 143 -8.24 -34.47 28.76
CA VAL A 143 -7.82 -33.80 30.00
C VAL A 143 -7.15 -34.80 30.91
N GLY A 144 -7.85 -35.89 31.29
CA GLY A 144 -7.30 -36.91 32.16
C GLY A 144 -6.09 -37.63 31.55
N PHE A 145 -6.05 -37.79 30.22
CA PHE A 145 -4.85 -38.27 29.53
C PHE A 145 -3.65 -37.35 29.79
N LEU A 146 -3.79 -36.05 29.56
CA LEU A 146 -2.68 -35.11 29.71
C LEU A 146 -2.23 -34.91 31.15
N GLU A 147 -3.15 -34.93 32.11
CA GLU A 147 -2.83 -34.82 33.53
C GLU A 147 -1.92 -35.96 34.02
N LYS A 148 -2.03 -37.14 33.40
CA LYS A 148 -1.14 -38.29 33.65
C LYS A 148 0.11 -38.27 32.76
N PHE A 149 -0.06 -37.94 31.48
CA PHE A 149 1.00 -37.97 30.47
C PHE A 149 2.12 -36.96 30.75
N ILE A 150 1.77 -35.72 31.15
CA ILE A 150 2.76 -34.66 31.34
C ILE A 150 3.73 -35.01 32.49
N PRO A 151 3.28 -35.40 33.69
CA PRO A 151 4.16 -35.87 34.76
C PRO A 151 4.96 -37.12 34.35
N GLN A 152 4.35 -38.09 33.67
CA GLN A 152 5.03 -39.30 33.21
C GLN A 152 6.22 -38.98 32.28
N ILE A 153 6.03 -38.08 31.31
CA ILE A 153 7.06 -37.69 30.35
C ILE A 153 8.11 -36.78 30.96
N LEU A 154 7.75 -35.95 31.95
CA LEU A 154 8.66 -34.97 32.57
C LEU A 154 9.27 -35.44 33.89
N GLY A 155 8.87 -36.60 34.39
CA GLY A 155 9.30 -37.16 35.68
C GLY A 155 8.32 -36.76 36.79
N ASN A 156 7.64 -37.74 37.37
CA ASN A 156 6.62 -37.53 38.40
C ASN A 156 7.16 -36.79 39.64
N ASP A 157 8.42 -37.05 40.01
CA ASP A 157 9.08 -36.44 41.17
C ASP A 157 9.21 -34.92 41.05
N ASN A 158 9.14 -34.39 39.82
CA ASN A 158 9.16 -32.95 39.59
C ASN A 158 7.84 -32.26 39.98
N PHE A 159 6.76 -33.00 40.26
CA PHE A 159 5.43 -32.46 40.53
C PHE A 159 4.93 -32.83 41.92
N THR A 160 4.99 -31.88 42.85
CA THR A 160 4.50 -32.03 44.23
C THR A 160 2.97 -32.03 44.32
N SER A 161 2.31 -31.40 43.35
CA SER A 161 0.84 -31.31 43.24
C SER A 161 0.39 -31.80 41.88
N HIS A 162 -0.84 -32.28 41.81
CA HIS A 162 -1.45 -32.67 40.54
C HIS A 162 -1.62 -31.47 39.62
N ILE A 163 -1.32 -31.67 38.35
CA ILE A 163 -1.61 -30.69 37.30
C ILE A 163 -3.10 -30.72 37.05
N THR A 164 -3.75 -29.55 37.03
CA THR A 164 -5.17 -29.43 36.70
C THR A 164 -5.33 -28.66 35.40
N LEU A 165 -6.07 -29.26 34.45
CA LEU A 165 -6.37 -28.63 33.16
C LEU A 165 -7.83 -28.22 33.10
N GLU A 166 -8.08 -27.00 32.61
CA GLU A 166 -9.43 -26.52 32.32
C GLU A 166 -10.01 -27.20 31.08
N ARG A 167 -9.17 -27.40 30.05
CA ARG A 167 -9.59 -27.98 28.76
C ARG A 167 -8.40 -28.54 28.01
N ALA A 168 -8.62 -29.62 27.27
CA ALA A 168 -7.66 -30.19 26.33
C ALA A 168 -8.36 -30.57 25.01
N HIS A 169 -7.77 -30.22 23.87
CA HIS A 169 -8.35 -30.55 22.56
C HIS A 169 -7.30 -30.50 21.44
N ARG A 170 -7.55 -31.23 20.34
CA ARG A 170 -6.74 -31.16 19.12
C ARG A 170 -7.15 -29.98 18.24
N VAL A 171 -6.15 -29.36 17.58
CA VAL A 171 -6.36 -28.22 16.69
C VAL A 171 -5.88 -28.53 15.28
N GLY A 172 -6.65 -28.08 14.29
CA GLY A 172 -6.35 -28.23 12.86
C GLY A 172 -7.08 -29.40 12.20
N LYS A 173 -6.91 -29.49 10.87
CA LYS A 173 -7.47 -30.56 10.04
C LYS A 173 -6.63 -31.84 10.18
N LYS A 174 -7.28 -33.00 10.07
CA LYS A 174 -6.57 -34.29 10.06
C LYS A 174 -5.65 -34.36 8.83
N SER A 175 -4.45 -34.87 9.02
CA SER A 175 -3.39 -35.03 8.03
C SER A 175 -2.53 -36.23 8.44
N ASP A 176 -1.54 -36.59 7.62
CA ASP A 176 -0.59 -37.68 7.91
C ASP A 176 0.23 -37.40 9.18
N ARG A 177 0.40 -36.12 9.53
CA ARG A 177 1.04 -35.68 10.77
C ARG A 177 0.00 -35.57 11.89
N PRO A 178 0.28 -36.11 13.10
CA PRO A 178 -0.63 -35.97 14.23
C PRO A 178 -0.94 -34.50 14.54
N ARG A 179 -2.22 -34.18 14.79
CA ARG A 179 -2.61 -32.81 15.07
C ARG A 179 -2.07 -32.36 16.43
N PRO A 180 -1.62 -31.10 16.56
CA PRO A 180 -1.23 -30.52 17.83
C PRO A 180 -2.36 -30.56 18.85
N LEU A 181 -2.02 -30.82 20.10
CA LEU A 181 -2.95 -30.84 21.22
C LEU A 181 -2.72 -29.58 22.07
N ILE A 182 -3.79 -28.82 22.31
CA ILE A 182 -3.76 -27.63 23.17
C ILE A 182 -4.36 -27.98 24.51
N ALA A 183 -3.59 -27.71 25.57
CA ALA A 183 -3.97 -27.88 26.96
C ALA A 183 -4.04 -26.52 27.64
N LYS A 184 -5.18 -26.14 28.20
CA LYS A 184 -5.32 -24.94 29.02
C LYS A 184 -5.17 -25.31 30.48
N PHE A 185 -4.12 -24.81 31.11
CA PHE A 185 -3.86 -25.04 32.52
C PHE A 185 -4.73 -24.11 33.37
N LEU A 186 -5.21 -24.63 34.50
CA LEU A 186 -5.90 -23.81 35.49
C LEU A 186 -4.94 -22.80 36.14
N ASN A 187 -3.68 -23.21 36.36
CA ASN A 187 -2.63 -22.39 36.94
C ASN A 187 -1.51 -22.10 35.95
N PHE A 188 -1.26 -20.81 35.69
CA PHE A 188 -0.19 -20.36 34.81
C PHE A 188 1.20 -20.83 35.25
N ARG A 189 1.45 -20.94 36.57
CA ARG A 189 2.75 -21.35 37.12
C ARG A 189 3.09 -22.79 36.76
N ASP A 190 2.09 -23.67 36.76
CA ASP A 190 2.28 -25.09 36.42
C ASP A 190 2.64 -25.23 34.94
N LYS A 191 1.98 -24.48 34.07
CA LYS A 191 2.34 -24.41 32.65
C LYS A 191 3.77 -23.93 32.44
N GLU A 192 4.20 -22.86 33.13
CA GLU A 192 5.59 -22.37 33.04
C GLU A 192 6.62 -23.38 33.56
N LYS A 193 6.28 -24.11 34.62
CA LYS A 193 7.11 -25.20 35.16
C LYS A 193 7.27 -26.33 34.14
N VAL A 194 6.17 -26.76 33.51
CA VAL A 194 6.17 -27.76 32.43
C VAL A 194 7.08 -27.34 31.27
N LEU A 195 6.97 -26.08 30.80
CA LEU A 195 7.83 -25.56 29.75
C LEU A 195 9.32 -25.52 30.15
N ARG A 196 9.62 -25.21 31.41
CA ARG A 196 11.00 -25.20 31.92
C ARG A 196 11.59 -26.60 31.97
N LEU A 197 10.86 -27.56 32.52
CA LEU A 197 11.26 -28.96 32.59
C LEU A 197 11.47 -29.56 31.19
N ALA A 198 10.56 -29.27 30.26
CA ALA A 198 10.69 -29.70 28.86
C ALA A 198 11.97 -29.16 28.20
N ARG A 199 12.34 -27.89 28.44
CA ARG A 199 13.59 -27.31 27.92
C ARG A 199 14.83 -27.93 28.56
N SER A 200 14.81 -28.16 29.87
CA SER A 200 15.93 -28.76 30.60
C SER A 200 16.16 -30.22 30.24
N ARG A 201 15.09 -30.98 30.00
CA ARG A 201 15.16 -32.39 29.64
C ARG A 201 15.63 -32.60 28.19
N GLY A 202 15.33 -31.67 27.30
CA GLY A 202 15.72 -31.76 25.89
C GLY A 202 14.82 -32.71 25.11
N GLU A 203 15.41 -33.75 24.52
CA GLU A 203 14.67 -34.71 23.70
C GLU A 203 13.80 -35.63 24.56
N MET A 204 12.50 -35.72 24.22
CA MET A 204 11.53 -36.58 24.88
C MET A 204 10.82 -37.41 23.83
N THR A 205 10.63 -38.70 24.11
CA THR A 205 9.97 -39.63 23.20
C THR A 205 8.77 -40.29 23.86
N TYR A 206 7.71 -40.51 23.08
CA TYR A 206 6.55 -41.30 23.45
C TYR A 206 6.16 -42.16 22.25
N GLU A 207 6.01 -43.48 22.45
CA GLU A 207 5.72 -44.44 21.38
C GLU A 207 6.64 -44.27 20.16
N ASN A 208 7.96 -44.16 20.39
CA ASN A 208 9.00 -43.94 19.36
C ASN A 208 8.85 -42.62 18.56
N ARG A 209 8.06 -41.66 19.04
CA ARG A 209 7.91 -40.32 18.43
C ARG A 209 8.47 -39.24 19.34
N LYS A 210 9.19 -38.27 18.76
CA LYS A 210 9.69 -37.09 19.49
C LYS A 210 8.53 -36.16 19.84
N ILE A 211 8.33 -35.93 21.13
CA ILE A 211 7.30 -35.03 21.67
C ILE A 211 7.93 -33.67 21.96
N SER A 212 7.18 -32.60 21.71
CA SER A 212 7.66 -31.25 21.95
C SER A 212 6.58 -30.39 22.59
N PHE A 213 6.98 -29.59 23.57
CA PHE A 213 6.13 -28.66 24.31
C PHE A 213 6.47 -27.23 23.93
N PHE A 214 5.47 -26.47 23.50
CA PHE A 214 5.61 -25.08 23.11
C PHE A 214 4.54 -24.21 23.78
N PRO A 215 4.81 -22.93 24.02
CA PRO A 215 3.75 -21.97 24.30
C PRO A 215 2.75 -21.90 23.14
N ASP A 216 1.49 -21.63 23.43
CA ASP A 216 0.48 -21.33 22.42
C ASP A 216 0.40 -19.81 22.22
N TYR A 217 0.94 -19.30 21.12
CA TYR A 217 0.92 -17.89 20.77
C TYR A 217 -0.13 -17.59 19.69
N SER A 218 -0.54 -16.33 19.57
CA SER A 218 -1.28 -15.85 18.39
C SER A 218 -0.47 -16.07 17.11
N ALA A 219 -1.16 -16.09 15.96
CA ALA A 219 -0.50 -16.25 14.67
C ALA A 219 0.47 -15.09 14.38
N ASP A 220 0.09 -13.86 14.73
CA ASP A 220 0.91 -12.67 14.52
C ASP A 220 2.16 -12.66 15.40
N LEU A 221 2.03 -13.05 16.67
CA LEU A 221 3.18 -13.18 17.56
C LEU A 221 4.11 -14.32 17.11
N GLN A 222 3.54 -15.45 16.70
CA GLN A 222 4.32 -16.58 16.18
C GLN A 222 5.11 -16.17 14.93
N ARG A 223 4.48 -15.45 13.99
CA ARG A 223 5.16 -14.91 12.79
C ARG A 223 6.34 -14.02 13.17
N ARG A 224 6.15 -13.03 14.05
CA ARG A 224 7.23 -12.15 14.53
C ARG A 224 8.37 -12.92 15.19
N ARG A 225 8.06 -13.99 15.93
CA ARG A 225 9.07 -14.87 16.55
C ARG A 225 9.81 -15.73 15.52
N ASP A 226 9.15 -16.12 14.45
CA ASP A 226 9.72 -16.91 13.35
C ASP A 226 10.65 -16.07 12.47
N GLU A 227 10.45 -14.76 12.37
CA GLU A 227 11.38 -13.85 11.68
C GLU A 227 12.79 -13.85 12.30
N PHE A 228 12.92 -14.19 13.59
CA PHE A 228 14.22 -14.37 14.25
C PHE A 228 14.88 -15.72 13.97
N ARG A 229 14.26 -16.64 13.19
CA ARG A 229 14.76 -18.00 12.97
C ARG A 229 16.20 -18.01 12.45
N ASP A 230 16.49 -17.21 11.43
CA ASP A 230 17.78 -17.20 10.75
C ASP A 230 18.86 -16.57 11.65
N VAL A 231 18.50 -15.55 12.42
CA VAL A 231 19.39 -14.94 13.43
C VAL A 231 19.74 -15.93 14.53
N LYS A 232 18.74 -16.64 15.05
CA LYS A 232 18.95 -17.70 16.06
C LYS A 232 19.83 -18.82 15.53
N GLN A 233 19.72 -19.16 14.24
CA GLN A 233 20.58 -20.16 13.61
C GLN A 233 22.04 -19.71 13.61
N ARG A 234 22.33 -18.49 13.15
CA ARG A 234 23.68 -17.94 13.15
C ARG A 234 24.27 -17.79 14.55
N LEU A 235 23.45 -17.46 15.55
CA LEU A 235 23.87 -17.42 16.95
C LEU A 235 24.26 -18.82 17.47
N ARG A 236 23.54 -19.87 17.07
CA ARG A 236 23.91 -21.27 17.40
C ARG A 236 25.23 -21.67 16.73
N GLU A 237 25.42 -21.32 15.46
CA GLU A 237 26.64 -21.62 14.71
C GLU A 237 27.88 -20.94 15.32
N LYS A 238 27.72 -19.76 15.91
CA LYS A 238 28.77 -19.03 16.65
C LYS A 238 28.84 -19.37 18.14
N GLU A 239 28.07 -20.35 18.62
CA GLU A 239 27.98 -20.74 20.03
C GLU A 239 27.66 -19.59 21.02
N ILE A 240 26.94 -18.57 20.56
CA ILE A 240 26.56 -17.41 21.36
C ILE A 240 25.25 -17.71 22.11
N GLU A 241 25.23 -17.48 23.43
CA GLU A 241 24.03 -17.66 24.25
C GLU A 241 22.95 -16.64 23.86
N TYR A 242 21.73 -17.13 23.61
CA TYR A 242 20.59 -16.27 23.32
C TYR A 242 19.29 -16.79 23.93
N ALA A 243 18.31 -15.90 24.08
CA ALA A 243 16.96 -16.24 24.47
C ALA A 243 15.96 -15.34 23.74
N LEU A 244 14.89 -15.93 23.21
CA LEU A 244 13.78 -15.18 22.62
C LEU A 244 12.72 -14.93 23.68
N MET A 245 12.69 -13.70 24.18
CA MET A 245 11.79 -13.24 25.23
C MET A 245 10.39 -12.95 24.69
N TYR A 246 9.39 -13.02 25.55
CA TYR A 246 8.04 -12.55 25.23
C TYR A 246 8.03 -11.00 25.16
N PRO A 247 7.34 -10.38 24.19
CA PRO A 247 6.61 -11.01 23.10
C PRO A 247 7.55 -11.57 22.02
N ALA A 248 8.40 -10.76 21.41
CA ALA A 248 9.34 -11.18 20.35
C ALA A 248 10.63 -10.35 20.41
N GLN A 249 11.35 -10.42 21.52
CA GLN A 249 12.62 -9.70 21.71
C GLN A 249 13.77 -10.68 21.88
N LEU A 250 14.81 -10.53 21.06
CA LEU A 250 15.96 -11.42 21.09
C LEU A 250 17.01 -10.87 22.05
N ARG A 251 17.21 -11.56 23.17
CA ARG A 251 18.30 -11.30 24.11
C ARG A 251 19.52 -12.12 23.69
N VAL A 252 20.66 -11.47 23.51
CA VAL A 252 21.94 -12.10 23.18
C VAL A 252 22.93 -11.76 24.30
N ARG A 253 23.63 -12.77 24.81
CA ARG A 253 24.72 -12.60 25.76
C ARG A 253 26.04 -12.93 25.07
N HIS A 254 26.93 -11.95 24.99
CA HIS A 254 28.23 -12.09 24.34
C HIS A 254 29.29 -11.35 25.15
N GLN A 255 30.39 -12.03 25.51
CA GLN A 255 31.52 -11.48 26.28
C GLN A 255 31.08 -10.73 27.56
N GLY A 256 30.14 -11.30 28.31
CA GLY A 256 29.61 -10.69 29.55
C GLY A 256 28.59 -9.56 29.34
N SER A 257 28.44 -9.05 28.11
CA SER A 257 27.42 -8.04 27.77
C SER A 257 26.10 -8.68 27.36
N ILE A 258 24.98 -8.10 27.77
CA ILE A 258 23.64 -8.49 27.34
C ILE A 258 23.07 -7.41 26.44
N LYS A 259 22.66 -7.79 25.23
CA LYS A 259 21.96 -6.91 24.29
C LYS A 259 20.58 -7.47 23.97
N ILE A 260 19.60 -6.59 23.78
CA ILE A 260 18.22 -6.95 23.46
C ILE A 260 17.87 -6.28 22.14
N PHE A 261 17.35 -7.06 21.20
CA PHE A 261 16.95 -6.62 19.88
C PHE A 261 15.45 -6.80 19.70
N SER A 262 14.76 -5.75 19.26
CA SER A 262 13.32 -5.78 18.99
C SER A 262 13.02 -6.19 17.56
N THR A 263 13.98 -6.04 16.64
CA THR A 263 13.85 -6.46 15.25
C THR A 263 14.93 -7.46 14.84
N PRO A 264 14.64 -8.38 13.90
CA PRO A 264 15.65 -9.26 13.33
C PRO A 264 16.77 -8.49 12.62
N ALA A 265 16.43 -7.36 11.97
CA ALA A 265 17.39 -6.53 11.23
C ALA A 265 18.46 -5.93 12.15
N GLU A 266 18.09 -5.40 13.31
CA GLU A 266 19.04 -4.92 14.32
C GLU A 266 19.98 -6.02 14.80
N ALA A 267 19.42 -7.21 15.10
CA ALA A 267 20.21 -8.34 15.54
C ALA A 267 21.17 -8.85 14.44
N GLN A 268 20.74 -8.84 13.18
CA GLN A 268 21.59 -9.20 12.04
C GLN A 268 22.74 -8.23 11.83
N ARG A 269 22.51 -6.93 11.98
CA ARG A 269 23.57 -5.91 11.91
C ARG A 269 24.60 -6.16 13.01
N TYR A 270 24.15 -6.33 14.24
CA TYR A 270 25.02 -6.67 15.36
C TYR A 270 25.86 -7.93 15.09
N LEU A 271 25.28 -9.00 14.53
CA LEU A 271 26.00 -10.22 14.18
C LEU A 271 27.05 -10.07 13.07
N LYS A 272 26.89 -9.10 12.18
CA LYS A 272 27.88 -8.78 11.13
C LYS A 272 29.06 -8.02 11.69
N ASP A 273 28.80 -7.12 12.64
CA ASP A 273 29.81 -6.28 13.28
C ASP A 273 30.59 -7.02 14.38
N LEU A 274 30.13 -8.21 14.78
CA LEU A 274 30.88 -9.08 15.67
C LEU A 274 32.16 -9.55 14.96
N PRO A 275 33.36 -9.30 15.53
CA PRO A 275 34.59 -9.84 14.98
C PRO A 275 34.45 -11.36 14.85
N ASN A 276 34.86 -11.90 13.69
CA ASN A 276 34.92 -13.35 13.51
C ASN A 276 35.92 -13.89 14.54
N VAL A 277 35.42 -14.64 15.50
CA VAL A 277 36.21 -15.53 16.35
C VAL A 277 36.40 -16.83 15.58
#